data_AF-A0A954J609-F1
#
_entry.id   AF-A0A954J609-F1
#
_cell.length_a   1.000
_cell.length_b   1.000
_cell.length_c   1.000
_cell.angle_alpha   90.00
_cell.angle_beta   90.00
_cell.angle_gamma   90.00
#
_symmetry.space_group_name_H-M   'P 1'
#
loop_
_entity.id
_entity.type
_entity.pdbx_description
1 polymer ?
#
loop_
_entity_poly.entity_id
_entity_poly.type
_entity_poly.pdbx_seq_one_letter_code
_entity_poly.pdbx_strand_id
1 'polypeptide(L)'
;MTDSSRFSLARLFTLLGALWLAVGAFYKLFAGNPGDLPKPFFDWFGWMSSKDNLYILAIAVELAVITLAVFRPKFGWIALVGTFLFFEAILAPLIAEGAESCGCLGGTITIPPLVMASIDGVIVIGLLASRPWKASGMRPVAPTAIVGLLLVASVVAPVLKLRVTDDGMTIAEIEQAQQQGKAVELPKHVTLTPPEWIGEFYLDTPLAKWLPDMESLPTDGTWLFWRWTCDHCAAHLAELAENPPLEPLVLIRVRERQDTPENGAVYAMPQGAIEVELTDRIEWVLSTPADMRLEGGMVVEARENIE
;
A
#
# COMPACT_ATOMS: atom_id res chain seq x y z
N MET A 1 -32.98 -21.69 20.57
CA MET A 1 -31.71 -21.21 21.17
C MET A 1 -32.00 -20.58 22.52
N THR A 2 -31.50 -21.17 23.59
CA THR A 2 -31.50 -20.60 24.95
C THR A 2 -30.56 -19.40 25.01
N ASP A 3 -30.77 -18.45 25.93
CA ASP A 3 -29.93 -17.24 26.01
C ASP A 3 -28.44 -17.58 26.18
N SER A 4 -28.11 -18.65 26.92
CA SER A 4 -26.75 -19.19 27.06
C SER A 4 -26.05 -19.46 25.71
N SER A 5 -26.75 -20.09 24.76
CA SER A 5 -26.21 -20.41 23.42
C SER A 5 -25.94 -19.17 22.57
N ARG A 6 -26.75 -18.12 22.71
CA ARG A 6 -26.59 -16.86 21.98
C ARG A 6 -25.39 -16.06 22.47
N PHE A 7 -25.14 -16.06 23.78
CA PHE A 7 -23.96 -15.41 24.36
C PHE A 7 -22.66 -16.05 23.88
N SER A 8 -22.63 -17.39 23.80
CA SER A 8 -21.47 -18.12 23.28
C SER A 8 -21.20 -17.80 21.82
N LEU A 9 -22.24 -17.71 20.99
CA LEU A 9 -22.12 -17.41 19.57
C LEU A 9 -21.60 -16.00 19.29
N ALA A 10 -22.15 -14.98 19.96
CA ALA A 10 -21.73 -13.59 19.77
C ALA A 10 -20.26 -13.37 20.15
N ARG A 11 -19.84 -13.96 21.27
CA ARG A 11 -18.44 -13.91 21.69
C ARG A 11 -17.53 -14.67 20.71
N LEU A 12 -17.97 -15.83 20.22
CA LEU A 12 -17.22 -16.61 19.24
C LEU A 12 -16.98 -15.80 17.96
N PHE A 13 -18.02 -15.24 17.34
CA PHE A 13 -17.86 -14.45 16.12
C PHE A 13 -17.06 -13.16 16.34
N THR A 14 -17.18 -12.52 17.52
CA THR A 14 -16.32 -11.37 17.88
C THR A 14 -14.85 -11.76 17.94
N LEU A 15 -14.53 -12.92 18.53
CA LEU A 15 -13.16 -13.42 18.59
C LEU A 15 -12.65 -13.88 17.22
N LEU A 16 -13.47 -14.57 16.42
CA LEU A 16 -13.10 -14.96 15.06
C LEU A 16 -12.81 -13.75 14.18
N GLY A 17 -13.66 -12.72 14.23
CA GLY A 17 -13.43 -11.47 13.51
C GLY A 17 -12.18 -10.75 13.99
N ALA A 18 -11.93 -10.70 15.30
CA ALA A 18 -10.71 -10.10 15.84
C ALA A 18 -9.45 -10.87 15.43
N LEU A 19 -9.49 -12.21 15.42
CA LEU A 19 -8.37 -13.05 14.98
C LEU A 19 -8.10 -12.88 13.50
N TRP A 20 -9.14 -12.85 12.67
CA TRP A 20 -9.01 -12.63 11.24
C TRP A 20 -8.41 -11.26 10.94
N LEU A 21 -8.93 -10.20 11.57
CA LEU A 21 -8.37 -8.85 11.46
C LEU A 21 -6.91 -8.79 11.94
N ALA A 22 -6.57 -9.54 13.00
CA ALA A 22 -5.20 -9.61 13.51
C ALA A 22 -4.24 -10.25 12.52
N VAL A 23 -4.64 -11.27 11.77
CA VAL A 23 -3.81 -11.85 10.70
C VAL A 23 -3.42 -10.77 9.69
N GLY A 24 -4.38 -9.96 9.24
CA GLY A 24 -4.12 -8.84 8.35
C GLY A 24 -3.20 -7.78 8.95
N ALA A 25 -3.50 -7.31 10.16
CA ALA A 25 -2.73 -6.26 10.83
C ALA A 25 -1.28 -6.67 11.10
N PHE A 26 -1.07 -7.91 11.57
CA PHE A 26 0.27 -8.42 11.83
C PHE A 26 1.03 -8.67 10.52
N TYR A 27 0.37 -9.20 9.49
CA TYR A 27 1.00 -9.34 8.18
C TYR A 27 1.55 -7.98 7.71
N LYS A 28 0.70 -6.94 7.69
CA LYS A 28 1.10 -5.58 7.30
C LYS A 28 2.23 -5.04 8.18
N LEU A 29 2.13 -5.20 9.50
CA LEU A 29 3.16 -4.73 10.43
C LEU A 29 4.54 -5.36 10.19
N PHE A 30 4.59 -6.62 9.73
CA PHE A 30 5.85 -7.34 9.52
C PHE A 30 6.34 -7.32 8.07
N ALA A 31 5.44 -7.28 7.08
CA ALA A 31 5.78 -7.04 5.68
C ALA A 31 6.35 -5.62 5.52
N GLY A 32 5.66 -4.65 6.14
CA GLY A 32 6.10 -3.27 6.24
C GLY A 32 6.04 -2.51 4.92
N ASN A 33 5.35 -3.01 3.91
CA ASN A 33 5.27 -2.39 2.60
C ASN A 33 3.96 -1.59 2.45
N PRO A 34 4.01 -0.26 2.29
CA PRO A 34 2.83 0.58 2.06
C PRO A 34 2.02 0.19 0.81
N GLY A 35 2.64 -0.45 -0.18
CA GLY A 35 1.97 -1.03 -1.34
C GLY A 35 1.01 -2.19 -1.01
N ASP A 36 1.04 -2.71 0.21
CA ASP A 36 0.11 -3.72 0.72
C ASP A 36 -1.26 -3.15 1.10
N LEU A 37 -1.57 -1.91 0.71
CA LEU A 37 -2.91 -1.36 0.78
C LEU A 37 -3.52 -1.23 -0.62
N PRO A 38 -4.82 -1.56 -0.76
CA PRO A 38 -5.52 -1.48 -2.04
C PRO A 38 -5.57 -0.05 -2.57
N LYS A 39 -5.39 0.12 -3.89
CA LYS A 39 -5.43 1.42 -4.58
C LYS A 39 -6.61 2.31 -4.18
N PRO A 40 -7.88 1.83 -4.12
CA PRO A 40 -9.01 2.65 -3.68
C PRO A 40 -8.84 3.30 -2.30
N PHE A 41 -8.07 2.70 -1.40
CA PHE A 41 -7.77 3.30 -0.10
C PHE A 41 -6.96 4.59 -0.24
N PHE A 42 -5.93 4.57 -1.09
CA PHE A 42 -5.11 5.76 -1.35
C PHE A 42 -5.87 6.80 -2.16
N ASP A 43 -6.74 6.39 -3.09
CA ASP A 43 -7.55 7.36 -3.84
C ASP A 43 -8.52 8.11 -2.91
N TRP A 44 -9.06 7.46 -1.88
CA TRP A 44 -10.00 8.09 -0.95
C TRP A 44 -9.32 8.92 0.15
N PHE A 45 -8.13 8.52 0.61
CA PHE A 45 -7.47 9.11 1.78
C PHE A 45 -6.12 9.77 1.49
N GLY A 46 -5.60 9.68 0.27
CA GLY A 46 -4.29 10.22 -0.13
C GLY A 46 -4.14 11.72 0.11
N TRP A 47 -5.23 12.49 0.08
CA TRP A 47 -5.22 13.92 0.41
C TRP A 47 -4.89 14.22 1.89
N MET A 48 -5.02 13.23 2.78
CA MET A 48 -4.84 13.42 4.22
C MET A 48 -3.38 13.32 4.66
N SER A 49 -2.60 12.43 4.03
CA SER A 49 -1.20 12.19 4.39
C SER A 49 -0.49 11.35 3.32
N SER A 50 0.83 11.22 3.45
CA SER A 50 1.64 10.33 2.60
C SER A 50 1.23 8.86 2.73
N LYS A 51 1.55 8.05 1.71
CA LYS A 51 1.23 6.61 1.66
C LYS A 51 1.74 5.86 2.88
N ASP A 52 2.95 6.16 3.34
CA ASP A 52 3.57 5.53 4.52
C ASP A 52 2.82 5.85 5.81
N ASN A 53 2.37 7.11 5.98
CA ASN A 53 1.62 7.51 7.17
C ASN A 53 0.22 6.90 7.18
N LEU A 54 -0.43 6.84 6.02
CA LEU A 54 -1.72 6.18 5.86
C LEU A 54 -1.60 4.67 6.14
N TYR A 55 -0.50 4.05 5.73
CA TYR A 55 -0.20 2.65 6.03
C TYR A 55 -0.06 2.39 7.53
N ILE A 56 0.75 3.20 8.22
CA ILE A 56 0.91 3.14 9.68
C ILE A 56 -0.44 3.35 10.38
N LEU A 57 -1.23 4.32 9.92
CA LEU A 57 -2.55 4.62 10.47
C LEU A 57 -3.52 3.44 10.31
N ALA A 58 -3.55 2.80 9.14
CA ALA A 58 -4.39 1.64 8.89
C ALA A 58 -4.08 0.51 9.89
N ILE A 59 -2.80 0.15 10.05
CA ILE A 59 -2.37 -0.87 11.03
C ILE A 59 -2.76 -0.48 12.45
N ALA A 60 -2.54 0.79 12.84
CA ALA A 60 -2.85 1.27 14.18
C ALA A 60 -4.36 1.17 14.48
N VAL A 61 -5.21 1.52 13.50
CA VAL A 61 -6.66 1.37 13.62
C VAL A 61 -7.05 -0.10 13.74
N GLU A 62 -6.53 -0.99 12.89
CA GLU A 62 -6.81 -2.43 12.97
C GLU A 62 -6.44 -3.00 14.35
N LEU A 63 -5.24 -2.71 14.87
CA LEU A 63 -4.78 -3.12 16.20
C LEU A 63 -5.63 -2.56 17.34
N ALA A 64 -6.09 -1.31 17.23
CA ALA A 64 -7.00 -0.72 18.20
C ALA A 64 -8.37 -1.43 18.20
N VAL A 65 -8.91 -1.75 17.02
CA VAL A 65 -10.17 -2.50 16.87
C VAL A 65 -10.04 -3.90 17.46
N ILE A 66 -8.94 -4.61 17.18
CA ILE A 66 -8.64 -5.93 17.77
C ILE A 66 -8.61 -5.83 19.31
N THR A 67 -7.91 -4.84 19.85
CA THR A 67 -7.85 -4.60 21.30
C THR A 67 -9.25 -4.38 21.89
N LEU A 68 -10.09 -3.57 21.25
CA LEU A 68 -11.47 -3.37 21.69
C LEU A 68 -12.31 -4.64 21.57
N ALA A 69 -12.19 -5.40 20.50
CA ALA A 69 -12.94 -6.65 20.29
C ALA A 69 -12.61 -7.71 21.34
N VAL A 70 -11.34 -7.87 21.69
CA VAL A 70 -10.89 -8.87 22.65
C VAL A 70 -11.23 -8.46 24.09
N PHE A 71 -10.91 -7.22 24.47
CA PHE A 71 -10.99 -6.80 25.89
C PHE A 71 -12.30 -6.10 26.25
N ARG A 72 -12.98 -5.50 25.27
CA ARG A 72 -14.24 -4.75 25.39
C ARG A 72 -15.27 -5.19 24.33
N PRO A 73 -15.63 -6.48 24.28
CA PRO A 73 -16.41 -7.06 23.18
C PRO A 73 -17.75 -6.35 22.94
N LYS A 74 -18.38 -5.76 23.98
CA LYS A 74 -19.62 -4.97 23.86
C LYS A 74 -19.51 -3.77 22.92
N PHE A 75 -18.32 -3.15 22.84
CA PHE A 75 -18.05 -2.04 21.91
C PHE A 75 -17.25 -2.52 20.70
N GLY A 76 -16.34 -3.47 20.90
CA GLY A 76 -15.48 -3.97 19.84
C GLY A 76 -16.22 -4.66 18.70
N TRP A 77 -17.40 -5.27 18.92
CA TRP A 77 -18.19 -5.82 17.81
C TRP A 77 -18.66 -4.71 16.83
N ILE A 78 -18.96 -3.50 17.33
CA ILE A 78 -19.38 -2.38 16.48
C ILE A 78 -18.20 -1.95 15.62
N ALA A 79 -17.03 -1.81 16.24
CA ALA A 79 -15.80 -1.46 15.56
C ALA A 79 -15.43 -2.50 14.50
N LEU A 80 -15.49 -3.80 14.81
CA LEU A 80 -15.26 -4.89 13.85
C LEU A 80 -16.22 -4.82 12.66
N VAL A 81 -17.52 -4.69 12.91
CA VAL A 81 -18.51 -4.59 11.81
C VAL A 81 -18.20 -3.36 10.95
N GLY A 82 -17.89 -2.21 11.54
CA GLY A 82 -17.50 -1.01 10.80
C GLY A 82 -16.25 -1.24 9.94
N THR A 83 -15.20 -1.84 10.50
CA THR A 83 -13.97 -2.15 9.78
C THR A 83 -14.20 -3.12 8.62
N PHE A 84 -14.92 -4.23 8.84
CA PHE A 84 -15.18 -5.18 7.76
C PHE A 84 -16.09 -4.60 6.68
N LEU A 85 -17.13 -3.84 7.04
CA LEU A 85 -17.95 -3.15 6.03
C LEU A 85 -17.15 -2.13 5.22
N PHE A 86 -16.16 -1.48 5.84
CA PHE A 86 -15.24 -0.61 5.15
C PHE A 86 -14.32 -1.39 4.19
N PHE A 87 -13.83 -2.57 4.58
CA PHE A 87 -13.09 -3.45 3.67
C PHE A 87 -13.95 -3.92 2.50
N GLU A 88 -15.19 -4.33 2.74
CA GLU A 88 -16.15 -4.66 1.66
C GLU A 88 -16.34 -3.50 0.68
N ALA A 89 -16.43 -2.26 1.20
CA ALA A 89 -16.57 -1.08 0.35
C ALA A 89 -15.33 -0.85 -0.53
N ILE A 90 -14.13 -1.11 -0.01
CA ILE A 90 -12.87 -1.03 -0.78
C ILE A 90 -12.75 -2.17 -1.80
N LEU A 91 -13.23 -3.37 -1.46
CA LEU A 91 -13.18 -4.53 -2.36
C LEU A 91 -14.16 -4.42 -3.53
N ALA A 92 -15.28 -3.72 -3.35
CA ALA A 92 -16.30 -3.56 -4.39
C ALA A 92 -15.76 -3.03 -5.75
N PRO A 93 -15.00 -1.91 -5.83
CA PRO A 93 -14.41 -1.46 -7.09
C PRO A 93 -13.41 -2.48 -7.67
N LEU A 94 -12.57 -3.11 -6.84
CA LEU A 94 -11.62 -4.13 -7.29
C LEU A 94 -12.30 -5.37 -7.89
N ILE A 95 -13.45 -5.77 -7.33
CA ILE A 95 -14.28 -6.84 -7.90
C ILE A 95 -14.88 -6.39 -9.24
N ALA A 96 -15.34 -5.15 -9.34
CA ALA A 96 -15.92 -4.60 -10.57
C ALA A 96 -14.89 -4.50 -11.71
N GLU A 97 -13.64 -4.20 -11.37
CA GLU A 97 -12.49 -4.14 -12.29
C GLU A 97 -11.93 -5.53 -12.62
N GLY A 98 -12.37 -6.59 -11.93
CA GLY A 98 -11.87 -7.95 -12.14
C GLY A 98 -10.43 -8.14 -11.67
N ALA A 99 -9.96 -7.37 -10.68
CA ALA A 99 -8.60 -7.43 -10.19
C ALA A 99 -8.24 -8.83 -9.67
N GLU A 100 -7.01 -9.28 -9.94
CA GLU A 100 -6.53 -10.61 -9.52
C GLU A 100 -6.19 -10.68 -8.03
N SER A 101 -5.84 -9.53 -7.42
CA SER A 101 -5.47 -9.43 -6.02
C SER A 101 -6.16 -8.24 -5.34
N CYS A 102 -6.59 -8.44 -4.10
CA CYS A 102 -7.11 -7.36 -3.25
C CYS A 102 -6.03 -6.55 -2.53
N GLY A 103 -4.77 -7.00 -2.52
CA GLY A 103 -3.68 -6.34 -1.78
C GLY A 103 -3.79 -6.39 -0.25
N CYS A 104 -4.91 -6.82 0.34
CA CYS A 104 -5.18 -6.74 1.79
C CYS A 104 -4.23 -7.55 2.69
N LEU A 105 -3.55 -8.57 2.13
CA LEU A 105 -2.47 -9.35 2.76
C LEU A 105 -1.15 -9.19 1.98
N GLY A 106 -0.98 -8.02 1.37
CA GLY A 106 0.20 -7.61 0.63
C GLY A 106 0.41 -8.22 -0.75
N GLY A 107 1.39 -7.68 -1.46
CA GLY A 107 1.71 -8.06 -2.85
C GLY A 107 2.27 -9.48 -3.00
N THR A 108 2.72 -10.10 -1.91
CA THR A 108 3.26 -11.48 -1.92
C THR A 108 2.17 -12.55 -1.91
N ILE A 109 0.97 -12.26 -1.39
CA ILE A 109 -0.15 -13.21 -1.32
C ILE A 109 -1.29 -12.70 -2.20
N THR A 110 -1.37 -13.26 -3.41
CA THR A 110 -2.46 -12.97 -4.35
C THR A 110 -3.75 -13.62 -3.85
N ILE A 111 -4.67 -12.82 -3.31
CA ILE A 111 -6.01 -13.25 -2.91
C ILE A 111 -7.04 -12.54 -3.78
N PRO A 112 -7.85 -13.28 -4.57
CA PRO A 112 -8.91 -12.68 -5.37
C PRO A 112 -9.86 -11.83 -4.50
N PRO A 113 -10.20 -10.60 -4.91
CA PRO A 113 -11.09 -9.72 -4.15
C PRO A 113 -12.42 -10.36 -3.75
N LEU A 114 -13.01 -11.18 -4.63
CA LEU A 114 -14.25 -11.90 -4.35
C LEU A 114 -14.12 -12.91 -3.21
N VAL A 115 -12.95 -13.58 -3.10
CA VAL A 115 -12.68 -14.54 -2.02
C VAL A 115 -12.55 -13.79 -0.69
N MET A 116 -11.82 -12.67 -0.69
CA MET A 116 -11.68 -11.84 0.52
C MET A 116 -13.04 -11.30 1.00
N ALA A 117 -13.82 -10.71 0.10
CA ALA A 117 -15.18 -10.22 0.38
C ALA A 117 -16.12 -11.33 0.88
N SER A 118 -15.95 -12.57 0.39
CA SER A 118 -16.73 -13.70 0.89
C SER A 118 -16.38 -14.05 2.34
N ILE A 119 -15.10 -14.01 2.70
CA ILE A 119 -14.63 -14.30 4.06
C ILE A 119 -15.11 -13.20 5.02
N ASP A 120 -14.86 -11.94 4.68
CA ASP A 120 -15.25 -10.77 5.48
C ASP A 120 -16.77 -10.69 5.63
N GLY A 121 -17.51 -10.89 4.53
CA GLY A 121 -18.97 -10.94 4.52
C GLY A 121 -19.55 -12.03 5.42
N VAL A 122 -18.97 -13.23 5.44
CA VAL A 122 -19.40 -14.31 6.35
C VAL A 122 -19.18 -13.92 7.81
N ILE A 123 -18.06 -13.27 8.13
CA ILE A 123 -17.77 -12.78 9.48
C ILE A 123 -18.79 -11.70 9.89
N VAL A 124 -19.07 -10.73 9.02
CA VAL A 124 -20.06 -9.66 9.27
C VAL A 124 -21.45 -10.25 9.48
N ILE A 125 -21.90 -11.14 8.60
CA ILE A 125 -23.20 -11.81 8.71
C ILE A 125 -23.27 -12.60 10.02
N GLY A 126 -22.22 -13.36 10.37
CA GLY A 126 -22.13 -14.10 11.62
C GLY A 126 -22.22 -13.21 12.85
N LEU A 127 -21.48 -12.09 12.86
CA LEU A 127 -21.54 -11.07 13.90
C LEU A 127 -22.96 -10.52 14.05
N LEU A 128 -23.61 -10.08 12.97
CA LEU A 128 -24.95 -9.50 13.03
C LEU A 128 -26.02 -10.53 13.40
N ALA A 129 -25.95 -11.75 12.83
CA ALA A 129 -26.88 -12.84 13.10
C ALA A 129 -26.81 -13.33 14.55
N SER A 130 -25.63 -13.21 15.19
CA SER A 130 -25.45 -13.52 16.61
C SER A 130 -26.14 -12.52 17.55
N ARG A 131 -26.57 -11.35 17.02
CA ARG A 131 -27.28 -10.27 17.73
C ARG A 131 -26.53 -9.79 18.99
N PRO A 132 -25.26 -9.33 18.87
CA PRO A 132 -24.39 -8.99 20.00
C PRO A 132 -24.98 -7.88 20.88
N TRP A 133 -25.85 -7.01 20.35
CA TRP A 133 -26.55 -5.98 21.12
C TRP A 133 -27.54 -6.54 22.16
N LYS A 134 -28.07 -7.76 21.97
CA LYS A 134 -28.92 -8.43 22.96
C LYS A 134 -28.12 -9.22 23.98
N ALA A 135 -26.81 -9.37 23.78
CA ALA A 135 -25.93 -10.11 24.66
C ALA A 135 -25.49 -9.26 25.87
N SER A 136 -26.40 -9.07 26.83
CA SER A 136 -26.16 -8.36 28.11
C SER A 136 -25.04 -8.93 28.99
N GLY A 137 -24.54 -10.14 28.69
CA GLY A 137 -23.51 -10.86 29.45
C GLY A 137 -22.06 -10.67 28.99
N MET A 138 -21.79 -9.87 27.95
CA MET A 138 -20.41 -9.62 27.49
C MET A 138 -19.66 -8.71 28.47
N ARG A 139 -18.96 -9.34 29.43
CA ARG A 139 -18.18 -8.63 30.45
C ARG A 139 -16.81 -8.21 29.90
N PRO A 140 -16.28 -7.05 30.34
CA PRO A 140 -14.89 -6.68 30.10
C PRO A 140 -13.93 -7.77 30.58
N VAL A 141 -12.87 -8.02 29.80
CA VAL A 141 -11.85 -9.03 30.15
C VAL A 141 -10.70 -8.42 30.95
N ALA A 142 -10.48 -7.10 30.82
CA ALA A 142 -9.40 -6.38 31.49
C ALA A 142 -9.85 -5.02 32.08
N PRO A 143 -9.15 -4.52 33.12
CA PRO A 143 -9.30 -3.16 33.66
C PRO A 143 -9.19 -2.07 32.57
N THR A 144 -9.91 -0.96 32.74
CA THR A 144 -9.88 0.20 31.81
C THR A 144 -8.48 0.72 31.55
N ALA A 145 -7.66 0.84 32.61
CA ALA A 145 -6.29 1.34 32.50
C ALA A 145 -5.42 0.46 31.58
N ILE A 146 -5.52 -0.87 31.71
CA ILE A 146 -4.79 -1.81 30.86
C ILE A 146 -5.23 -1.69 29.40
N VAL A 147 -6.54 -1.61 29.15
CA VAL A 147 -7.06 -1.41 27.78
C VAL A 147 -6.59 -0.08 27.21
N GLY A 148 -6.59 0.99 28.00
CA GLY A 148 -6.05 2.29 27.59
C GLY A 148 -4.58 2.21 27.18
N LEU A 149 -3.74 1.52 27.96
CA LEU A 149 -2.34 1.29 27.62
C LEU A 149 -2.17 0.48 26.32
N LEU A 150 -2.98 -0.56 26.13
CA LEU A 150 -2.94 -1.37 24.90
C LEU A 150 -3.39 -0.58 23.67
N LEU A 151 -4.36 0.32 23.80
CA LEU A 151 -4.75 1.22 22.71
C LEU A 151 -3.63 2.20 22.36
N VAL A 152 -2.95 2.76 23.35
CA VAL A 152 -1.75 3.60 23.09
C VAL A 152 -0.67 2.77 22.41
N ALA A 153 -0.40 1.55 22.89
CA ALA A 153 0.58 0.65 22.28
C ALA A 153 0.22 0.27 20.83
N SER A 154 -1.08 0.14 20.52
CA SER A 154 -1.56 -0.15 19.15
C SER A 154 -1.20 0.96 18.15
N VAL A 155 -1.04 2.20 18.62
CA VAL A 155 -0.61 3.34 17.79
C VAL A 155 0.91 3.49 17.80
N VAL A 156 1.54 3.40 18.98
CA VAL A 156 2.98 3.65 19.13
C VAL A 156 3.82 2.53 18.49
N ALA A 157 3.41 1.27 18.61
CA ALA A 157 4.21 0.14 18.12
C ALA A 157 4.41 0.15 16.59
N PRO A 158 3.37 0.36 15.74
CA PRO A 158 3.57 0.50 14.30
C PRO A 158 4.49 1.66 13.93
N VAL A 159 4.31 2.82 14.56
CA VAL A 159 5.15 4.01 14.33
C VAL A 159 6.62 3.71 14.61
N LEU A 160 6.93 3.13 15.78
CA LEU A 160 8.30 2.78 16.14
C LEU A 160 8.88 1.67 15.25
N LYS A 161 8.06 0.70 14.84
CA LYS A 161 8.53 -0.42 14.04
C LYS A 161 8.85 -0.02 12.60
N LEU A 162 8.02 0.82 11.99
CA LEU A 162 8.10 1.15 10.57
C LEU A 162 8.99 2.36 10.29
N ARG A 163 9.02 3.37 11.17
CA ARG A 163 9.85 4.58 10.96
C ARG A 163 11.32 4.42 11.33
N VAL A 164 11.67 3.48 12.21
CA VAL A 164 13.07 3.29 12.65
C VAL A 164 13.91 2.58 11.57
N THR A 165 13.28 2.05 10.51
CA THR A 165 13.94 1.32 9.43
C THR A 165 14.27 2.15 8.18
N ASP A 166 13.91 3.43 8.13
CA ASP A 166 13.96 4.25 6.89
C ASP A 166 15.25 5.05 6.65
N ASP A 167 16.26 4.96 7.51
CA ASP A 167 17.58 5.56 7.23
C ASP A 167 18.36 4.67 6.24
N GLY A 168 17.87 4.58 5.00
CA GLY A 168 18.49 3.80 3.92
C GLY A 168 19.81 4.40 3.43
N MET A 169 20.77 3.52 3.07
CA MET A 169 22.03 3.89 2.40
C MET A 169 21.77 4.42 0.98
N THR A 170 22.55 5.41 0.57
CA THR A 170 22.61 5.96 -0.80
C THR A 170 23.29 5.00 -1.78
N ILE A 171 23.03 5.09 -3.10
CA ILE A 171 23.76 4.29 -4.12
C ILE A 171 25.28 4.44 -3.99
N ALA A 172 25.78 5.64 -3.71
CA ALA A 172 27.21 5.86 -3.52
C ALA A 172 27.77 5.03 -2.35
N GLU A 173 27.03 4.91 -1.24
CA GLU A 173 27.39 4.07 -0.09
C GLU A 173 27.26 2.58 -0.42
N ILE A 174 26.25 2.19 -1.22
CA ILE A 174 26.05 0.83 -1.70
C ILE A 174 27.22 0.40 -2.60
N GLU A 175 27.59 1.23 -3.58
CA GLU A 175 28.70 0.97 -4.49
C GLU A 175 30.04 0.93 -3.74
N GLN A 176 30.26 1.86 -2.82
CA GLN A 176 31.47 1.88 -1.99
C GLN A 176 31.56 0.65 -1.09
N ALA A 177 30.46 0.21 -0.49
CA ALA A 177 30.42 -0.98 0.34
C ALA A 177 30.60 -2.27 -0.49
N GLN A 178 30.04 -2.34 -1.71
CA GLN A 178 30.29 -3.44 -2.65
C GLN A 178 31.75 -3.50 -3.11
N GLN A 179 32.38 -2.36 -3.41
CA GLN A 179 33.80 -2.27 -3.74
C GLN A 179 34.69 -2.71 -2.56
N GLN A 180 34.22 -2.54 -1.32
CA GLN A 180 34.88 -3.02 -0.10
C GLN A 180 34.55 -4.49 0.23
N GLY A 181 33.78 -5.19 -0.60
CA GLY A 181 33.36 -6.57 -0.36
C GLY A 181 32.42 -6.73 0.85
N LYS A 182 31.80 -5.65 1.32
CA LYS A 182 30.77 -5.71 2.37
C LYS A 182 29.45 -6.09 1.74
N ALA A 183 28.74 -7.01 2.39
CA ALA A 183 27.35 -7.29 2.06
C ALA A 183 26.51 -6.03 2.35
N VAL A 184 25.88 -5.50 1.31
CA VAL A 184 24.97 -4.38 1.40
C VAL A 184 23.55 -4.92 1.45
N GLU A 185 22.85 -4.65 2.54
CA GLU A 185 21.40 -4.85 2.60
C GLU A 185 20.73 -3.68 1.88
N LEU A 186 20.11 -3.97 0.74
CA LEU A 186 19.20 -3.03 0.08
C LEU A 186 17.92 -2.91 0.91
N PRO A 187 17.25 -1.74 0.90
CA PRO A 187 15.93 -1.64 1.49
C PRO A 187 14.98 -2.61 0.79
N LYS A 188 14.05 -3.18 1.55
CA LYS A 188 13.06 -4.11 1.00
C LYS A 188 12.17 -3.43 -0.03
N HIS A 189 11.76 -2.20 0.27
CA HIS A 189 10.94 -1.38 -0.60
C HIS A 189 11.39 0.08 -0.54
N VAL A 190 11.03 0.85 -1.56
CA VAL A 190 11.21 2.31 -1.62
C VAL A 190 9.90 2.92 -2.11
N THR A 191 9.37 3.87 -1.35
CA THR A 191 8.21 4.66 -1.76
C THR A 191 8.67 5.85 -2.60
N LEU A 192 8.09 5.99 -3.78
CA LEU A 192 8.25 7.15 -4.65
C LEU A 192 6.88 7.83 -4.78
N THR A 193 6.83 9.12 -4.49
CA THR A 193 5.61 9.93 -4.57
C THR A 193 5.89 11.19 -5.40
N PRO A 194 5.95 11.10 -6.74
CA PRO A 194 6.27 12.24 -7.61
C PRO A 194 5.46 13.53 -7.32
N PRO A 195 4.16 13.47 -6.97
CA PRO A 195 3.41 14.67 -6.59
C PRO A 195 3.95 15.44 -5.37
N GLU A 196 4.66 14.77 -4.46
CA GLU A 196 5.29 15.42 -3.30
C GLU A 196 6.59 16.16 -3.69
N TRP A 197 7.13 15.91 -4.88
CA TRP A 197 8.39 16.50 -5.35
C TRP A 197 8.19 17.84 -6.08
N ILE A 198 6.95 18.30 -6.25
CA ILE A 198 6.66 19.56 -6.95
C ILE A 198 7.34 20.73 -6.23
N GLY A 199 8.19 21.46 -6.95
CA GLY A 199 9.02 22.54 -6.42
C GLY A 199 10.39 22.10 -5.92
N GLU A 200 10.71 20.80 -5.97
CA GLU A 200 12.05 20.27 -5.68
C GLU A 200 12.89 20.15 -6.96
N PHE A 201 14.21 20.22 -6.79
CA PHE A 201 15.14 19.92 -7.88
C PHE A 201 15.25 18.40 -8.04
N TYR A 202 15.27 17.89 -9.28
CA TYR A 202 15.15 16.46 -9.54
C TYR A 202 16.26 15.62 -8.87
N LEU A 203 17.48 16.16 -8.72
CA LEU A 203 18.60 15.51 -8.01
C LEU A 203 18.44 15.47 -6.49
N ASP A 204 17.54 16.29 -5.92
CA ASP A 204 17.24 16.29 -4.48
C ASP A 204 16.10 15.31 -4.14
N THR A 205 15.40 14.78 -5.16
CA THR A 205 14.31 13.83 -4.96
C THR A 205 14.83 12.46 -4.50
N PRO A 206 13.99 11.62 -3.85
CA PRO A 206 14.34 10.25 -3.51
C PRO A 206 14.79 9.40 -4.71
N LEU A 207 14.32 9.72 -5.92
CA LEU A 207 14.68 9.02 -7.15
C LEU A 207 16.19 9.12 -7.46
N ALA A 208 16.82 10.25 -7.14
CA ALA A 208 18.24 10.48 -7.39
C ALA A 208 19.15 9.49 -6.70
N LYS A 209 18.69 8.94 -5.57
CA LYS A 209 19.43 7.91 -4.83
C LYS A 209 19.49 6.59 -5.57
N TRP A 210 18.65 6.37 -6.58
CA TRP A 210 18.38 5.04 -7.15
C TRP A 210 18.61 4.92 -8.66
N LEU A 211 18.68 6.04 -9.38
CA LEU A 211 19.05 6.05 -10.79
C LEU A 211 20.51 6.48 -10.95
N PRO A 212 21.39 5.62 -11.49
CA PRO A 212 22.73 6.04 -11.86
C PRO A 212 22.65 7.10 -12.97
N ASP A 213 23.63 7.99 -13.01
CA ASP A 213 23.80 8.99 -14.06
C ASP A 213 22.59 9.92 -14.27
N MET A 214 21.81 10.21 -13.22
CA MET A 214 20.72 11.21 -13.27
C MET A 214 21.18 12.55 -13.86
N GLU A 215 22.42 12.98 -13.61
CA GLU A 215 23.01 14.20 -14.16
C GLU A 215 23.06 14.23 -15.70
N SER A 216 22.99 13.07 -16.36
CA SER A 216 22.98 12.96 -17.82
C SER A 216 21.57 13.07 -18.44
N LEU A 217 20.52 13.02 -17.61
CA LEU A 217 19.15 13.10 -18.08
C LEU A 217 18.74 14.56 -18.39
N PRO A 218 17.81 14.77 -19.35
CA PRO A 218 17.32 16.10 -19.67
C PRO A 218 16.72 16.81 -18.45
N THR A 219 17.15 18.05 -18.24
CA THR A 219 16.63 18.95 -17.18
C THR A 219 15.29 19.56 -17.54
N ASP A 220 14.91 19.51 -18.82
CA ASP A 220 13.64 20.00 -19.34
C ASP A 220 12.93 18.84 -20.05
N GLY A 221 11.64 18.68 -19.78
CA GLY A 221 10.78 17.71 -20.45
C GLY A 221 9.93 16.87 -19.52
N THR A 222 9.45 15.74 -20.02
CA THR A 222 8.52 14.85 -19.29
C THR A 222 9.21 13.54 -18.95
N TRP A 223 9.10 13.13 -17.70
CA TRP A 223 9.57 11.86 -17.19
C TRP A 223 8.35 11.01 -16.84
N LEU A 224 8.24 9.84 -17.44
CA LEU A 224 7.12 8.91 -17.25
C LEU A 224 7.60 7.65 -16.54
N PHE A 225 7.03 7.37 -15.38
CA PHE A 225 7.16 6.10 -14.69
C PHE A 225 6.12 5.11 -15.18
N TRP A 226 6.55 3.92 -15.58
CA TRP A 226 5.66 2.90 -16.15
C TRP A 226 6.05 1.48 -15.72
N ARG A 227 5.09 0.56 -15.79
CA ARG A 227 5.26 -0.88 -15.51
C ARG A 227 4.90 -1.70 -16.75
N TRP A 228 5.57 -2.84 -16.91
CA TRP A 228 5.40 -3.74 -18.07
C TRP A 228 4.01 -4.41 -18.13
N THR A 229 3.48 -4.76 -16.97
CA THR A 229 2.22 -5.50 -16.74
C THR A 229 1.01 -4.58 -16.55
N CYS A 230 1.18 -3.26 -16.74
CA CYS A 230 0.18 -2.24 -16.41
C CYS A 230 -0.60 -1.79 -17.66
N ASP A 231 -1.89 -2.13 -17.74
CA ASP A 231 -2.77 -1.78 -18.87
C ASP A 231 -2.91 -0.26 -19.06
N HIS A 232 -3.05 0.50 -17.96
CA HIS A 232 -3.08 1.97 -18.02
C HIS A 232 -1.77 2.55 -18.57
N CYS A 233 -0.64 1.95 -18.22
CA CYS A 233 0.67 2.34 -18.72
C CYS A 233 0.78 2.04 -20.22
N ALA A 234 0.24 0.90 -20.68
CA ALA A 234 0.19 0.55 -22.09
C ALA A 234 -0.66 1.54 -22.90
N ALA A 235 -1.82 1.95 -22.37
CA ALA A 235 -2.68 2.95 -23.00
C ALA A 235 -1.98 4.33 -23.08
N HIS A 236 -1.41 4.80 -21.97
CA HIS A 236 -0.70 6.10 -21.92
C HIS A 236 0.53 6.13 -22.82
N LEU A 237 1.33 5.05 -22.86
CA LEU A 237 2.47 4.93 -23.75
C LEU A 237 2.06 4.90 -25.24
N ALA A 238 0.92 4.27 -25.56
CA ALA A 238 0.38 4.27 -26.91
C ALA A 238 -0.07 5.68 -27.34
N GLU A 239 -0.71 6.44 -26.44
CA GLU A 239 -1.08 7.84 -26.71
C GLU A 239 0.16 8.71 -26.98
N LEU A 240 1.21 8.57 -26.16
CA LEU A 240 2.48 9.27 -26.37
C LEU A 240 3.20 8.82 -27.64
N ALA A 241 3.03 7.57 -28.08
CA ALA A 241 3.61 7.09 -29.33
C ALA A 241 2.91 7.70 -30.55
N GLU A 242 1.60 7.92 -30.47
CA GLU A 242 0.81 8.59 -31.51
C GLU A 242 1.04 10.11 -31.51
N ASN A 243 1.15 10.71 -30.32
CA ASN A 243 1.28 12.14 -30.10
C ASN A 243 2.53 12.46 -29.26
N PRO A 244 3.74 12.27 -29.81
CA PRO A 244 4.96 12.48 -29.04
C PRO A 244 5.09 13.94 -28.61
N PRO A 245 5.50 14.19 -27.35
CA PRO A 245 5.74 15.55 -26.89
C PRO A 245 6.89 16.19 -27.69
N LEU A 246 6.84 17.52 -27.83
CA LEU A 246 7.94 18.28 -28.45
C LEU A 246 9.18 18.34 -27.55
N GLU A 247 8.97 18.20 -26.24
CA GLU A 247 10.01 18.21 -25.23
C GLU A 247 10.63 16.81 -25.09
N PRO A 248 11.86 16.70 -24.56
CA PRO A 248 12.47 15.40 -24.27
C PRO A 248 11.57 14.52 -23.38
N LEU A 249 11.47 13.24 -23.74
CA LEU A 249 10.73 12.24 -22.98
C LEU A 249 11.71 11.23 -22.37
N VAL A 250 11.64 11.05 -21.05
CA VAL A 250 12.37 10.02 -20.32
C VAL A 250 11.38 8.98 -19.84
N LEU A 251 11.60 7.71 -20.19
CA LEU A 251 10.80 6.58 -19.74
C LEU A 251 11.55 5.86 -18.63
N ILE A 252 10.98 5.90 -17.42
CA ILE A 252 11.53 5.25 -16.24
C ILE A 252 10.73 3.97 -16.00
N ARG A 253 11.31 2.84 -16.40
CA ARG A 253 10.68 1.53 -16.18
C ARG A 253 10.84 1.12 -14.73
N VAL A 254 9.71 0.91 -14.07
CA VAL A 254 9.62 0.29 -12.75
C VAL A 254 9.57 -1.23 -12.94
N ARG A 255 10.72 -1.88 -12.81
CA ARG A 255 10.85 -3.31 -13.10
C ARG A 255 10.30 -4.17 -11.95
N GLU A 256 9.46 -5.14 -12.28
CA GLU A 256 8.95 -6.12 -11.31
C GLU A 256 9.66 -7.46 -11.49
N ARG A 257 9.83 -8.21 -10.38
CA ARG A 257 10.52 -9.52 -10.41
C ARG A 257 9.81 -10.58 -11.27
N GLN A 258 8.52 -10.38 -11.52
CA GLN A 258 7.68 -11.31 -12.28
C GLN A 258 7.51 -10.89 -13.74
N ASP A 259 8.18 -9.82 -14.18
CA ASP A 259 8.15 -9.40 -15.59
C ASP A 259 8.68 -10.53 -16.49
N THR A 260 7.86 -10.95 -17.45
CA THR A 260 8.21 -11.92 -18.49
C THR A 260 7.79 -11.34 -19.85
N PRO A 261 8.45 -11.73 -20.95
CA PRO A 261 8.00 -11.29 -22.28
C PRO A 261 6.53 -11.61 -22.55
N GLU A 262 5.99 -12.66 -21.93
CA GLU A 262 4.63 -13.16 -22.17
C GLU A 262 3.53 -12.45 -21.37
N ASN A 263 3.86 -11.80 -20.23
CA ASN A 263 2.88 -11.11 -19.39
C ASN A 263 2.83 -9.58 -19.61
N GLY A 264 3.46 -9.09 -20.68
CA GLY A 264 3.49 -7.68 -21.02
C GLY A 264 2.15 -7.15 -21.51
N ALA A 265 1.69 -6.06 -20.90
CA ALA A 265 0.56 -5.28 -21.38
C ALA A 265 1.00 -4.22 -22.40
N VAL A 266 2.22 -3.72 -22.33
CA VAL A 266 2.73 -2.63 -23.19
C VAL A 266 2.95 -3.11 -24.63
N TYR A 267 2.22 -2.50 -25.57
CA TYR A 267 2.24 -2.86 -26.99
C TYR A 267 2.79 -1.77 -27.92
N ALA A 268 2.98 -0.55 -27.42
CA ALA A 268 3.52 0.58 -28.17
C ALA A 268 4.41 1.44 -27.27
N MET A 269 5.47 2.01 -27.86
CA MET A 269 6.43 2.88 -27.17
C MET A 269 6.72 4.11 -28.03
N PRO A 270 6.84 5.30 -27.44
CA PRO A 270 7.17 6.52 -28.16
C PRO A 270 8.60 6.48 -28.71
N GLN A 271 8.79 6.95 -29.93
CA GLN A 271 10.11 6.98 -30.56
C GLN A 271 10.98 8.11 -30.01
N GLY A 272 12.28 7.85 -29.85
CA GLY A 272 13.26 8.86 -29.43
C GLY A 272 13.25 9.18 -27.94
N ALA A 273 12.47 8.45 -27.14
CA ALA A 273 12.51 8.56 -25.69
C ALA A 273 13.80 7.96 -25.11
N ILE A 274 14.28 8.52 -24.00
CA ILE A 274 15.42 8.00 -23.25
C ILE A 274 14.88 6.99 -22.25
N GLU A 275 15.27 5.72 -22.36
CA GLU A 275 14.82 4.67 -21.45
C GLU A 275 15.84 4.44 -20.32
N VAL A 276 15.34 4.42 -19.09
CA VAL A 276 16.09 4.03 -17.90
C VAL A 276 15.27 3.02 -17.10
N GLU A 277 15.94 2.07 -16.45
CA GLU A 277 15.28 1.04 -15.65
C GLU A 277 15.68 1.18 -14.18
N LEU A 278 14.68 1.09 -13.30
CA LEU A 278 14.92 0.88 -11.88
C LEU A 278 15.28 -0.60 -11.63
N THR A 279 16.10 -0.85 -10.60
CA THR A 279 16.50 -2.21 -10.25
C THR A 279 15.30 -3.06 -9.78
N ASP A 280 15.26 -4.33 -10.18
CA ASP A 280 14.28 -5.34 -9.74
C ASP A 280 14.59 -5.93 -8.34
N ARG A 281 15.70 -5.50 -7.73
CA ARG A 281 16.12 -5.97 -6.41
C ARG A 281 15.31 -5.34 -5.28
N ILE A 282 14.77 -4.15 -5.51
CA ILE A 282 13.99 -3.34 -4.57
C ILE A 282 12.52 -3.38 -5.01
N GLU A 283 11.61 -3.42 -4.05
CA GLU A 283 10.18 -3.27 -4.32
C GLU A 283 9.80 -1.79 -4.40
N TRP A 284 9.32 -1.34 -5.55
CA TRP A 284 8.97 0.07 -5.76
C TRP A 284 7.50 0.33 -5.43
N VAL A 285 7.26 1.16 -4.43
CA VAL A 285 5.91 1.63 -4.07
C VAL A 285 5.65 2.94 -4.80
N LEU A 286 5.11 2.82 -6.01
CA LEU A 286 4.78 3.91 -6.91
C LEU A 286 3.52 3.54 -7.69
N SER A 287 2.58 4.48 -7.78
CA SER A 287 1.36 4.32 -8.57
C SER A 287 1.65 4.71 -10.02
N THR A 288 1.55 3.76 -10.95
CA THR A 288 1.85 3.95 -12.38
C THR A 288 0.58 3.87 -13.24
N PRO A 289 0.51 4.57 -14.38
CA PRO A 289 1.53 5.49 -14.90
C PRO A 289 1.63 6.77 -14.05
N ALA A 290 2.83 7.35 -14.00
CA ALA A 290 3.05 8.64 -13.35
C ALA A 290 3.90 9.56 -14.22
N ASP A 291 3.40 10.75 -14.50
CA ASP A 291 4.14 11.79 -15.23
C ASP A 291 4.76 12.76 -14.24
N MET A 292 5.96 13.23 -14.59
CA MET A 292 6.66 14.30 -13.91
C MET A 292 7.24 15.24 -14.97
N ARG A 293 6.85 16.52 -14.94
CA ARG A 293 7.34 17.54 -15.86
C ARG A 293 8.41 18.38 -15.19
N LEU A 294 9.51 18.60 -15.90
CA LEU A 294 10.69 19.31 -15.44
C LEU A 294 10.91 20.57 -16.27
N GLU A 295 11.26 21.66 -15.59
CA GLU A 295 11.74 22.91 -16.19
C GLU A 295 13.02 23.36 -15.46
N GLY A 296 14.14 23.41 -16.17
CA GLY A 296 15.45 23.75 -15.59
C GLY A 296 15.89 22.81 -14.46
N GLY A 297 15.42 21.56 -14.49
CA GLY A 297 15.64 20.53 -13.47
C GLY A 297 14.72 20.64 -12.26
N MET A 298 13.81 21.63 -12.22
CA MET A 298 12.80 21.74 -11.17
C MET A 298 11.56 20.95 -11.57
N VAL A 299 11.01 20.17 -10.64
CA VAL A 299 9.72 19.49 -10.83
C VAL A 299 8.61 20.54 -10.77
N VAL A 300 7.98 20.83 -11.90
CA VAL A 300 6.93 21.85 -12.00
C VAL A 300 5.53 21.25 -11.96
N GLU A 301 5.40 19.98 -12.33
CA GLU A 301 4.15 19.23 -12.33
C GLU A 301 4.45 17.75 -12.12
N ALA A 302 3.62 17.07 -11.34
CA ALA A 302 3.70 15.62 -11.21
C ALA A 302 2.31 15.03 -10.91
N ARG A 303 2.00 13.92 -11.56
CA ARG A 303 0.69 13.25 -11.50
C ARG A 303 0.90 11.74 -11.46
N GLU A 304 0.14 11.05 -10.62
CA GLU A 304 0.07 9.58 -10.58
C GLU A 304 -1.32 9.11 -11.04
N ASN A 305 -1.44 7.83 -11.42
CA ASN A 305 -2.69 7.20 -11.84
C ASN A 305 -3.37 7.93 -13.00
N ILE A 306 -2.60 8.26 -14.03
CA ILE A 306 -3.14 8.88 -15.25
C ILE A 306 -4.06 7.86 -15.93
N GLU A 307 -5.32 8.25 -16.15
CA GLU A 307 -6.35 7.45 -16.81
C GLU A 307 -6.37 7.67 -18.32
#